data_AF-A0A917GWH2-F1
#
_entry.id   AF-A0A917GWH2-F1
#
_cell.length_a   1.000
_cell.length_b   1.000
_cell.length_c   1.000
_cell.angle_alpha   90.00
_cell.angle_beta   90.00
_cell.angle_gamma   90.00
#
_symmetry.space_group_name_H-M   'P 1'
#
loop_
_entity.id
_entity.type
_entity.pdbx_description
1 polymer ?
#
loop_
_entity_poly.entity_id
_entity_poly.type
_entity_poly.pdbx_seq_one_letter_code
_entity_poly.pdbx_strand_id
1 'polypeptide(L)'
;MPVTINVSDDVYRRLEGLAVGFDTPERVIERLLDSVEESGPKSSESKPSLTFVPDEVAFKNELIARKKAQVVLHLKNGDRDVIHWNASRFQPSSNLRANLWSGILRNWKDKGITSAELSVLPQGRNHPDDNTDLLIAIAGEVRWTLEEVERYFEEYDLVSSDDGHPYYYLATFSDETPDELKQIAGLNSSNQLHLDLNIIPDEDRGEIE
;
A
#
# COMPACT_ATOMS: atom_id res chain seq x y z
N MET A 1 -17.74 -14.08 14.16
CA MET A 1 -18.48 -15.26 14.67
C MET A 1 -18.78 -16.16 13.47
N PRO A 2 -18.54 -17.47 13.54
CA PRO A 2 -18.88 -18.37 12.45
C PRO A 2 -20.42 -18.50 12.34
N VAL A 3 -20.94 -18.41 11.12
CA VAL A 3 -22.37 -18.59 10.81
C VAL A 3 -22.52 -19.91 10.07
N THR A 4 -23.41 -20.78 10.56
CA THR A 4 -23.69 -22.07 9.91
C THR A 4 -24.81 -21.89 8.88
N ILE A 5 -24.51 -22.20 7.63
CA ILE A 5 -25.47 -22.22 6.52
C ILE A 5 -25.68 -23.67 6.06
N ASN A 6 -26.93 -24.09 5.93
CA ASN A 6 -27.28 -25.41 5.42
C ASN A 6 -27.56 -25.32 3.92
N VAL A 7 -26.83 -26.11 3.14
CA VAL A 7 -26.99 -26.25 1.69
C VAL A 7 -27.14 -27.72 1.33
N SER A 8 -27.70 -28.02 0.16
CA SER A 8 -27.74 -29.41 -0.32
C SER A 8 -26.34 -29.87 -0.77
N ASP A 9 -26.10 -31.19 -0.71
CA ASP A 9 -24.86 -31.80 -1.20
C ASP A 9 -24.55 -31.43 -2.66
N ASP A 10 -25.58 -31.27 -3.49
CA ASP A 10 -25.42 -30.87 -4.88
C ASP A 10 -24.85 -29.44 -5.00
N VAL A 11 -25.39 -28.50 -4.22
CA VAL A 11 -24.88 -27.11 -4.17
C VAL A 11 -23.46 -27.08 -3.61
N TYR A 12 -23.18 -27.88 -2.59
CA TYR A 12 -21.84 -27.98 -2.00
C TYR A 12 -20.81 -28.49 -3.02
N ARG A 13 -21.12 -29.55 -3.77
CA ARG A 13 -20.24 -30.06 -4.85
C ARG A 13 -20.03 -29.04 -5.97
N ARG A 14 -21.06 -28.25 -6.29
CA ARG A 14 -20.93 -27.16 -7.27
C ARG A 14 -20.00 -26.05 -6.77
N LEU A 15 -20.05 -25.73 -5.47
CA LEU A 15 -19.11 -24.78 -4.86
C LEU A 15 -17.68 -25.33 -4.89
N GLU A 16 -17.48 -26.62 -4.59
CA GLU A 16 -16.18 -27.29 -4.65
C GLU A 16 -15.57 -27.22 -6.07
N GLY A 17 -16.38 -27.47 -7.10
CA GLY A 17 -15.93 -27.38 -8.50
C GLY A 17 -15.51 -25.99 -8.96
N LEU A 18 -15.87 -24.94 -8.20
CA LEU A 18 -15.43 -23.57 -8.47
C LEU A 18 -14.13 -23.22 -7.76
N ALA A 19 -13.72 -23.97 -6.72
CA ALA A 19 -12.50 -23.68 -5.98
C ALA A 19 -11.25 -23.73 -6.88
N VAL A 20 -10.32 -22.79 -6.72
CA VAL A 20 -9.06 -22.75 -7.48
C VAL A 20 -7.89 -22.92 -6.53
N GLY A 21 -7.18 -24.06 -6.62
CA GLY A 21 -6.03 -24.36 -5.77
C GLY A 21 -6.45 -24.66 -4.32
N PHE A 22 -5.95 -23.86 -3.37
CA PHE A 22 -6.20 -24.01 -1.93
C PHE A 22 -7.28 -23.03 -1.41
N ASP A 23 -8.24 -22.66 -2.25
CA ASP A 23 -9.32 -21.76 -1.86
C ASP A 23 -10.12 -22.32 -0.67
N THR A 24 -10.43 -21.45 0.29
CA THR A 24 -11.35 -21.79 1.38
C THR A 24 -12.80 -21.69 0.87
N PRO A 25 -13.76 -22.41 1.48
CA PRO A 25 -15.18 -22.28 1.13
C PRO A 25 -15.68 -20.83 1.19
N GLU A 26 -15.22 -20.06 2.18
CA GLU A 26 -15.52 -18.64 2.34
C GLU A 26 -15.05 -17.83 1.12
N ARG A 27 -13.84 -18.10 0.62
CA ARG A 27 -13.29 -17.40 -0.54
C ARG A 27 -14.06 -17.68 -1.83
N VAL A 28 -14.54 -18.92 -1.99
CA VAL A 28 -15.40 -19.29 -3.12
C VAL A 28 -16.73 -18.56 -3.07
N ILE A 29 -17.33 -18.47 -1.87
CA ILE A 29 -18.60 -17.76 -1.66
C ILE A 29 -18.44 -16.27 -1.93
N GLU A 30 -17.41 -15.62 -1.40
CA GLU A 30 -17.12 -14.20 -1.66
C GLU A 30 -17.04 -13.91 -3.17
N ARG A 31 -16.28 -14.71 -3.92
CA ARG A 31 -16.15 -14.50 -5.38
C ARG A 31 -17.46 -14.69 -6.13
N LEU A 32 -18.32 -15.61 -5.68
CA LEU A 32 -19.65 -15.78 -6.26
C LEU A 32 -20.54 -14.58 -5.98
N LEU A 33 -20.50 -14.05 -4.76
CA LEU A 33 -21.21 -12.82 -4.40
C LEU A 33 -20.72 -11.65 -5.27
N ASP A 34 -19.40 -11.48 -5.39
CA ASP A 34 -18.79 -10.46 -6.24
C ASP A 34 -19.29 -10.54 -7.70
N SER A 35 -19.41 -11.76 -8.25
CA SER A 35 -19.87 -11.98 -9.64
C SER A 35 -21.36 -11.67 -9.84
N VAL A 36 -22.18 -11.89 -8.81
CA VAL A 36 -23.63 -11.62 -8.84
C VAL A 36 -23.88 -10.12 -8.65
N GLU A 37 -23.11 -9.47 -7.78
CA GLU A 37 -23.11 -8.02 -7.60
C GLU A 37 -22.67 -7.29 -8.88
N GLU A 38 -21.75 -7.87 -9.66
CA GLU A 38 -21.40 -7.40 -11.01
C GLU A 38 -22.55 -7.48 -12.02
N SER A 39 -23.50 -8.40 -11.81
CA SER A 39 -24.58 -8.73 -12.76
C SER A 39 -25.96 -8.14 -12.41
N GLY A 40 -26.09 -7.50 -11.23
CA GLY A 40 -27.34 -6.91 -10.74
C GLY A 40 -27.74 -5.58 -11.41
N PRO A 41 -29.00 -5.14 -11.24
CA PRO A 41 -29.45 -3.85 -11.76
C PRO A 41 -28.66 -2.72 -11.08
N LYS A 42 -27.86 -2.02 -11.90
CA LYS A 42 -26.95 -0.92 -11.53
C LYS A 42 -27.58 0.08 -10.55
N SER A 43 -27.31 -0.08 -9.26
CA SER A 43 -27.16 1.09 -8.39
C SER A 43 -25.91 1.82 -8.87
N SER A 44 -26.06 3.05 -9.32
CA SER A 44 -25.09 3.83 -10.10
C SER A 44 -23.88 4.33 -9.30
N GLU A 45 -23.18 3.44 -8.60
CA GLU A 45 -21.80 3.69 -8.15
C GLU A 45 -20.89 2.73 -8.93
N SER A 46 -20.19 3.28 -9.92
CA SER A 46 -19.23 2.53 -10.73
C SER A 46 -18.06 2.09 -9.87
N LYS A 47 -17.53 0.88 -10.13
CA LYS A 47 -16.27 0.43 -9.53
C LYS A 47 -15.16 1.48 -9.73
N PRO A 48 -14.21 1.59 -8.79
CA PRO A 48 -13.09 2.50 -8.90
C PRO A 48 -12.35 2.30 -10.23
N SER A 49 -11.98 3.40 -10.88
CA SER A 49 -11.11 3.32 -12.06
C SER A 49 -9.70 2.99 -11.64
N LEU A 50 -9.08 1.99 -12.29
CA LEU A 50 -7.70 1.59 -12.03
C LEU A 50 -6.78 2.15 -13.11
N THR A 51 -5.75 2.87 -12.70
CA THR A 51 -4.69 3.37 -13.57
C THR A 51 -3.37 2.72 -13.17
N PHE A 52 -2.70 2.08 -14.11
CA PHE A 52 -1.39 1.46 -13.89
C PHE A 52 -0.35 2.27 -14.62
N VAL A 53 0.71 2.66 -13.92
CA VAL A 53 1.83 3.39 -14.49
C VAL A 53 3.04 2.43 -14.59
N PRO A 54 3.60 2.21 -15.79
CA PRO A 54 3.23 2.82 -17.08
C PRO A 54 2.01 2.17 -17.78
N ASP A 55 1.77 0.87 -17.60
CA ASP A 55 0.56 0.15 -18.03
C ASP A 55 0.39 -1.13 -17.20
N GLU A 56 -0.75 -1.81 -17.31
CA GLU A 56 -1.07 -2.97 -16.46
C GLU A 56 -0.10 -4.15 -16.63
N VAL A 57 0.38 -4.40 -17.86
CA VAL A 57 1.27 -5.53 -18.17
C VAL A 57 2.68 -5.22 -17.66
N ALA A 58 3.19 -4.03 -17.96
CA ALA A 58 4.48 -3.57 -17.48
C ALA A 58 4.51 -3.51 -15.94
N PHE A 59 3.50 -2.90 -15.32
CA PHE A 59 3.35 -2.84 -13.87
C PHE A 59 3.36 -4.23 -13.25
N LYS A 60 2.61 -5.19 -13.81
CA LYS A 60 2.59 -6.58 -13.28
C LYS A 60 3.98 -7.20 -13.32
N ASN A 61 4.70 -7.07 -14.43
CA ASN A 61 6.04 -7.65 -14.59
C ASN A 61 7.05 -7.01 -13.61
N GLU A 62 7.00 -5.69 -13.46
CA GLU A 62 7.86 -4.97 -12.53
C GLU A 62 7.52 -5.30 -11.07
N LEU A 63 6.23 -5.42 -10.73
CA LEU A 63 5.78 -5.80 -9.39
C LEU A 63 6.29 -7.20 -9.00
N ILE A 64 6.33 -8.14 -9.96
CA ILE A 64 6.90 -9.47 -9.73
C ILE A 64 8.39 -9.39 -9.42
N ALA A 65 9.13 -8.50 -10.08
CA ALA A 65 10.56 -8.33 -9.85
C ALA A 65 10.86 -7.61 -8.53
N ARG A 66 10.18 -6.48 -8.28
CA ARG A 66 10.51 -5.56 -7.17
C ARG A 66 9.74 -5.80 -5.88
N LYS A 67 8.57 -6.45 -5.95
CA LYS A 67 7.71 -6.79 -4.80
C LYS A 67 7.21 -5.60 -3.95
N LYS A 68 7.48 -4.36 -4.33
CA LYS A 68 7.00 -3.14 -3.65
C LYS A 68 6.31 -2.23 -4.67
N ALA A 69 5.14 -1.71 -4.31
CA ALA A 69 4.43 -0.71 -5.12
C ALA A 69 3.79 0.34 -4.21
N GLN A 70 3.52 1.53 -4.76
CA GLN A 70 2.65 2.51 -4.14
C GLN A 70 1.28 2.48 -4.83
N VAL A 71 0.24 2.73 -4.05
CA VAL A 71 -1.13 2.83 -4.51
C VAL A 71 -1.72 4.13 -3.97
N VAL A 72 -2.05 5.05 -4.87
CA VAL A 72 -2.71 6.31 -4.54
C VAL A 72 -4.21 6.12 -4.73
N LEU A 73 -4.96 6.17 -3.63
CA LEU A 73 -6.41 6.09 -3.63
C LEU A 73 -7.00 7.48 -3.63
N HIS A 74 -7.95 7.74 -4.52
CA HIS A 74 -8.75 8.96 -4.51
C HIS A 74 -10.13 8.66 -3.95
N LEU A 75 -10.58 9.49 -3.01
CA LEU A 75 -11.82 9.32 -2.29
C LEU A 75 -12.90 10.30 -2.79
N LYS A 76 -14.16 9.92 -2.61
CA LYS A 76 -15.33 10.72 -3.04
C LYS A 76 -15.42 12.08 -2.37
N ASN A 77 -14.84 12.24 -1.18
CA ASN A 77 -14.79 13.51 -0.46
C ASN A 77 -13.70 14.47 -0.98
N GLY A 78 -12.87 14.04 -1.94
CA GLY A 78 -11.75 14.80 -2.49
C GLY A 78 -10.42 14.49 -1.81
N ASP A 79 -10.42 13.72 -0.72
CA ASP A 79 -9.19 13.31 -0.05
C ASP A 79 -8.46 12.23 -0.87
N ARG A 80 -7.18 12.07 -0.56
CA ARG A 80 -6.34 11.00 -1.11
C ARG A 80 -5.66 10.22 0.00
N ASP A 81 -5.40 8.94 -0.22
CA ASP A 81 -4.66 8.08 0.69
C ASP A 81 -3.58 7.32 -0.08
N VAL A 82 -2.33 7.38 0.38
CA VAL A 82 -1.20 6.70 -0.25
C VAL A 82 -0.85 5.45 0.56
N ILE A 83 -0.91 4.30 -0.11
CA ILE A 83 -0.65 2.99 0.50
C ILE A 83 0.57 2.37 -0.15
N HIS A 84 1.54 1.98 0.67
CA HIS A 84 2.71 1.22 0.24
C HIS A 84 2.39 -0.28 0.31
N TRP A 85 2.27 -0.91 -0.86
CA TRP A 85 1.93 -2.32 -0.98
C TRP A 85 3.18 -3.20 -1.03
N ASN A 86 3.35 -4.03 0.01
CA ASN A 86 4.31 -5.13 0.02
C ASN A 86 3.70 -6.37 -0.66
N ALA A 87 4.13 -6.62 -1.89
CA ALA A 87 3.71 -7.72 -2.74
C ALA A 87 4.69 -8.91 -2.70
N SER A 88 5.37 -9.16 -1.59
CA SER A 88 6.34 -10.27 -1.41
C SER A 88 5.82 -11.65 -1.87
N ARG A 89 4.53 -11.92 -1.70
CA ARG A 89 3.87 -13.17 -2.11
C ARG A 89 3.33 -13.18 -3.54
N PHE A 90 3.43 -12.08 -4.27
CA PHE A 90 2.91 -11.96 -5.63
C PHE A 90 3.81 -12.72 -6.63
N GLN A 91 3.22 -13.61 -7.42
CA GLN A 91 3.91 -14.52 -8.33
C GLN A 91 3.45 -14.30 -9.78
N PRO A 92 4.16 -14.83 -10.80
CA PRO A 92 3.72 -14.73 -12.19
C PRO A 92 2.30 -15.26 -12.44
N SER A 93 1.92 -16.32 -11.73
CA SER A 93 0.59 -16.93 -11.75
C SER A 93 -0.48 -16.11 -11.03
N SER A 94 -0.10 -15.10 -10.23
CA SER A 94 -1.04 -14.26 -9.51
C SER A 94 -1.87 -13.38 -10.45
N ASN A 95 -3.15 -13.23 -10.11
CA ASN A 95 -4.04 -12.31 -10.79
C ASN A 95 -4.00 -10.94 -10.10
N LEU A 96 -3.50 -9.93 -10.80
CA LEU A 96 -3.31 -8.57 -10.27
C LEU A 96 -4.62 -7.96 -9.77
N ARG A 97 -5.64 -7.91 -10.63
CA ARG A 97 -6.94 -7.32 -10.27
C ARG A 97 -7.59 -8.06 -9.10
N ALA A 98 -7.56 -9.38 -9.09
CA ALA A 98 -8.11 -10.15 -7.98
C ALA A 98 -7.43 -9.84 -6.64
N ASN A 99 -6.10 -9.65 -6.63
CA ASN A 99 -5.35 -9.22 -5.44
C ASN A 99 -5.76 -7.82 -4.98
N LEU A 100 -5.96 -6.89 -5.92
CA LEU A 100 -6.40 -5.53 -5.60
C LEU A 100 -7.81 -5.53 -4.98
N TRP A 101 -8.77 -6.20 -5.61
CA TRP A 101 -10.17 -6.23 -5.16
C TRP A 101 -10.38 -6.97 -3.84
N SER A 102 -9.58 -8.00 -3.57
CA SER A 102 -9.65 -8.74 -2.30
C SER A 102 -8.77 -8.17 -1.19
N GLY A 103 -7.87 -7.24 -1.53
CA GLY A 103 -6.95 -6.59 -0.61
C GLY A 103 -7.25 -5.10 -0.46
N ILE A 104 -6.44 -4.27 -1.11
CA ILE A 104 -6.44 -2.80 -0.95
C ILE A 104 -7.83 -2.20 -1.24
N LEU A 105 -8.46 -2.64 -2.32
CA LEU A 105 -9.78 -2.19 -2.78
C LEU A 105 -10.94 -2.99 -2.19
N ARG A 106 -10.68 -3.83 -1.17
CA ARG A 106 -11.75 -4.48 -0.43
C ARG A 106 -12.62 -3.42 0.24
N ASN A 107 -13.94 -3.60 0.17
CA ASN A 107 -14.93 -2.66 0.69
C ASN A 107 -14.73 -1.22 0.17
N TRP A 108 -14.28 -1.08 -1.09
CA TRP A 108 -14.01 0.23 -1.70
C TRP A 108 -15.20 1.19 -1.62
N LYS A 109 -16.43 0.66 -1.67
CA LYS A 109 -17.66 1.43 -1.58
C LYS A 109 -17.81 2.09 -0.20
N ASP A 110 -17.61 1.32 0.86
CA ASP A 110 -17.68 1.82 2.24
C ASP A 110 -16.54 2.79 2.54
N LYS A 111 -15.38 2.56 1.92
CA LYS A 111 -14.22 3.47 1.98
C LYS A 111 -14.39 4.72 1.10
N GLY A 112 -15.40 4.77 0.23
CA GLY A 112 -15.63 5.88 -0.68
C GLY A 112 -14.56 6.04 -1.77
N ILE A 113 -13.84 4.97 -2.14
CA ILE A 113 -12.80 5.02 -3.17
C ILE A 113 -13.44 5.18 -4.56
N THR A 114 -12.97 6.14 -5.34
CA THR A 114 -13.46 6.44 -6.70
C THR A 114 -12.44 6.10 -7.78
N SER A 115 -11.14 6.16 -7.49
CA SER A 115 -10.07 5.70 -8.36
C SER A 115 -8.85 5.26 -7.57
N ALA A 116 -7.99 4.46 -8.23
CA ALA A 116 -6.71 4.03 -7.69
C ALA A 116 -5.63 4.10 -8.77
N GLU A 117 -4.52 4.72 -8.44
CA GLU A 117 -3.32 4.80 -9.29
C GLU A 117 -2.23 3.94 -8.70
N LEU A 118 -1.58 3.13 -9.54
CA LEU A 118 -0.60 2.15 -9.11
C LEU A 118 0.72 2.34 -9.85
N SER A 119 1.81 2.45 -9.11
CA SER A 119 3.17 2.45 -9.66
C SER A 119 4.11 1.60 -8.81
N VAL A 120 5.09 0.97 -9.46
CA VAL A 120 6.07 0.12 -8.78
C VAL A 120 7.15 1.00 -8.17
N LEU A 121 7.48 0.75 -6.91
CA LEU A 121 8.51 1.52 -6.22
C LEU A 121 9.90 1.11 -6.74
N PRO A 122 10.88 2.04 -6.76
CA PRO A 122 12.27 1.70 -6.99
C PRO A 122 12.80 0.78 -5.88
N GLN A 123 13.94 0.15 -6.17
CA GLN A 123 14.69 -0.63 -5.18
C GLN A 123 16.04 0.07 -5.01
N GLY A 124 16.47 0.22 -3.76
CA GLY A 124 17.80 0.72 -3.46
C GLY A 124 18.87 -0.12 -4.15
N ARG A 125 19.88 0.54 -4.67
CA ARG A 125 21.03 -0.02 -5.37
C ARG A 125 22.17 -0.31 -4.40
N ASN A 126 21.92 -0.76 -3.17
CA ASN A 126 22.94 -1.19 -2.20
C ASN A 126 24.25 -0.36 -2.27
N HIS A 127 24.10 0.97 -2.38
CA HIS A 127 25.20 1.91 -2.54
C HIS A 127 25.13 2.86 -1.34
N PRO A 128 26.27 3.27 -0.76
CA PRO A 128 26.27 4.07 0.48
C PRO A 128 25.46 5.36 0.39
N ASP A 129 25.43 5.97 -0.79
CA ASP A 129 24.68 7.21 -1.05
C ASP A 129 23.23 6.97 -1.54
N ASP A 130 22.77 5.71 -1.57
CA ASP A 130 21.43 5.37 -2.05
C ASP A 130 20.41 5.32 -0.91
N ASN A 131 19.72 6.44 -0.73
CA ASN A 131 18.68 6.60 0.29
C ASN A 131 17.30 6.10 -0.15
N THR A 132 17.18 5.37 -1.27
CA THR A 132 15.87 4.96 -1.83
C THR A 132 14.99 4.24 -0.82
N ASP A 133 15.52 3.24 -0.10
CA ASP A 133 14.71 2.48 0.86
C ASP A 133 14.31 3.32 2.08
N LEU A 134 15.13 4.29 2.50
CA LEU A 134 14.79 5.27 3.52
C LEU A 134 13.65 6.18 3.06
N LEU A 135 13.75 6.77 1.85
CA LEU A 135 12.72 7.64 1.30
C LEU A 135 11.38 6.90 1.14
N ILE A 136 11.41 5.63 0.73
CA ILE A 136 10.23 4.77 0.68
C ILE A 136 9.64 4.54 2.07
N ALA A 137 10.48 4.32 3.09
CA ALA A 137 10.00 4.13 4.46
C ALA A 137 9.34 5.40 5.01
N ILE A 138 9.97 6.56 4.79
CA ILE A 138 9.41 7.87 5.14
C ILE A 138 8.08 8.09 4.42
N ALA A 139 8.01 7.85 3.10
CA ALA A 139 6.79 7.99 2.32
C ALA A 139 5.63 7.14 2.85
N GLY A 140 5.93 5.93 3.35
CA GLY A 140 4.98 5.07 4.03
C GLY A 140 4.43 5.67 5.33
N GLU A 141 5.31 6.27 6.14
CA GLU A 141 4.94 6.86 7.43
C GLU A 141 4.14 8.16 7.25
N VAL A 142 4.57 9.04 6.34
CA VAL A 142 3.91 10.33 6.09
C VAL A 142 2.70 10.24 5.17
N ARG A 143 2.44 9.05 4.59
CA ARG A 143 1.38 8.80 3.58
C ARG A 143 1.47 9.71 2.37
N TRP A 144 2.69 9.97 1.90
CA TRP A 144 2.97 10.73 0.68
C TRP A 144 3.40 9.78 -0.44
N THR A 145 3.35 10.25 -1.68
CA THR A 145 4.01 9.52 -2.78
C THR A 145 5.52 9.62 -2.62
N LEU A 146 6.26 8.68 -3.23
CA LEU A 146 7.72 8.75 -3.21
C LEU A 146 8.21 10.07 -3.85
N GLU A 147 7.59 10.50 -4.94
CA GLU A 147 7.93 11.74 -5.66
C GLU A 147 7.76 12.99 -4.77
N GLU A 148 6.77 12.99 -3.88
CA GLU A 148 6.55 14.08 -2.94
C GLU A 148 7.61 14.11 -1.84
N VAL A 149 7.98 12.94 -1.31
CA VAL A 149 9.08 12.84 -0.34
C VAL A 149 10.40 13.25 -0.99
N GLU A 150 10.72 12.75 -2.18
CA GLU A 150 11.93 13.13 -2.94
C GLU A 150 12.02 14.65 -3.16
N ARG A 151 10.88 15.32 -3.27
CA ARG A 151 10.83 16.76 -3.52
C ARG A 151 10.98 17.60 -2.26
N TYR A 152 10.39 17.18 -1.15
CA TYR A 152 10.24 18.03 0.03
C TYR A 152 11.03 17.55 1.26
N PHE A 153 11.51 16.31 1.28
CA PHE A 153 12.37 15.82 2.35
C PHE A 153 13.75 16.50 2.24
N GLU A 154 14.24 17.04 3.35
CA GLU A 154 15.54 17.72 3.39
C GLU A 154 16.58 16.86 4.10
N GLU A 155 16.31 16.53 5.37
CA GLU A 155 17.25 15.80 6.21
C GLU A 155 16.54 15.06 7.34
N TYR A 156 17.31 14.22 8.03
CA TYR A 156 16.88 13.59 9.26
C TYR A 156 18.05 13.51 10.25
N ASP A 157 17.75 13.70 11.52
CA ASP A 157 18.73 13.65 12.60
C ASP A 157 18.37 12.59 13.63
N LEU A 158 19.37 11.83 14.10
CA LEU A 158 19.19 10.95 15.24
C LEU A 158 19.18 11.76 16.53
N VAL A 159 18.04 11.82 17.19
CA VAL A 159 17.92 12.41 18.52
C VAL A 159 18.28 11.33 19.54
N SER A 160 19.34 11.59 20.30
CA SER A 160 19.85 10.73 21.36
C SER A 160 20.11 11.53 22.63
N SER A 161 20.24 10.85 23.77
CA SER A 161 20.69 11.44 25.02
C SER A 161 22.20 11.75 25.02
N ASP A 162 22.65 12.49 26.04
CA ASP A 162 24.06 12.87 26.22
C ASP A 162 25.00 11.65 26.34
N ASP A 163 24.48 10.49 26.78
CA ASP A 163 25.21 9.22 26.86
C ASP A 163 25.09 8.36 25.59
N GLY A 164 24.44 8.89 24.54
CA GLY A 164 24.34 8.26 23.23
C GLY A 164 23.20 7.26 23.07
N HIS A 165 22.24 7.19 24.00
CA HIS A 165 21.06 6.34 23.81
C HIS A 165 20.09 6.96 22.79
N PRO A 166 19.80 6.27 21.67
CA PRO A 166 18.91 6.79 20.63
C PRO A 166 17.45 6.79 21.09
N TYR A 167 16.72 7.85 20.76
CA TYR A 167 15.30 7.98 21.06
C TYR A 167 14.42 7.88 19.81
N TYR A 168 14.69 8.71 18.81
CA TYR A 168 13.93 8.78 17.57
C TYR A 168 14.73 9.49 16.49
N TYR A 169 14.29 9.37 15.24
CA TYR A 169 14.77 10.21 14.15
C TYR A 169 13.85 11.42 13.98
N LEU A 170 14.41 12.61 13.86
CA LEU A 170 13.67 13.83 13.57
C LEU A 170 13.83 14.11 12.08
N ALA A 171 12.77 13.90 11.29
CA ALA A 171 12.77 14.24 9.87
C ALA A 171 12.34 15.70 9.68
N THR A 172 13.07 16.43 8.85
CA THR A 172 12.80 17.82 8.48
C THR A 172 12.40 17.89 7.01
N PHE A 173 11.32 18.63 6.75
CA PHE A 173 10.77 18.85 5.41
C PHE A 173 10.83 20.33 5.07
N SER A 174 10.92 20.61 3.76
CA SER A 174 11.08 21.96 3.25
C SER A 174 9.95 22.90 3.61
N ASP A 175 10.27 24.18 3.81
CA ASP A 175 9.27 25.24 4.02
C ASP A 175 8.30 25.40 2.85
N GLU A 176 8.74 25.02 1.65
CA GLU A 176 7.92 24.99 0.42
C GLU A 176 6.88 23.86 0.40
N THR A 177 6.87 22.97 1.41
CA THR A 177 5.88 21.89 1.51
C THR A 177 4.45 22.48 1.51
N PRO A 178 3.57 22.03 0.61
CA PRO A 178 2.15 22.41 0.61
C PRO A 178 1.44 22.11 1.94
N ASP A 179 0.53 22.99 2.35
CA ASP A 179 -0.21 22.84 3.62
C ASP A 179 -1.03 21.54 3.70
N GLU A 180 -1.57 21.06 2.57
CA GLU A 180 -2.27 19.78 2.50
C GLU A 180 -1.35 18.61 2.87
N LEU A 181 -0.10 18.62 2.39
CA LEU A 181 0.90 17.62 2.71
C LEU A 181 1.31 17.68 4.18
N LYS A 182 1.51 18.89 4.71
CA LYS A 182 1.80 19.12 6.14
C LYS A 182 0.70 18.53 7.03
N GLN A 183 -0.57 18.75 6.65
CA GLN A 183 -1.72 18.23 7.38
C GLN A 183 -1.80 16.70 7.32
N ILE A 184 -1.57 16.09 6.15
CA ILE A 184 -1.58 14.63 5.98
C ILE A 184 -0.50 13.97 6.83
N ALA A 185 0.72 14.51 6.81
CA ALA A 185 1.86 13.97 7.56
C ALA A 185 1.83 14.32 9.06
N GLY A 186 0.98 15.27 9.47
CA GLY A 186 0.94 15.76 10.84
C GLY A 186 2.21 16.52 11.25
N LEU A 187 2.80 17.28 10.32
CA LEU A 187 4.03 18.04 10.60
C LEU A 187 3.79 19.13 11.65
N ASN A 188 4.80 19.37 12.48
CA ASN A 188 4.77 20.46 13.45
C ASN A 188 5.00 21.84 12.77
N SER A 189 4.99 22.91 13.56
CA SER A 189 5.20 24.28 13.06
C SER A 189 6.56 24.55 12.41
N SER A 190 7.51 23.64 12.59
CA SER A 190 8.85 23.67 12.01
C SER A 190 9.01 22.68 10.86
N ASN A 191 7.90 22.15 10.32
CA ASN A 191 7.86 21.15 9.25
C ASN A 191 8.64 19.88 9.60
N GLN A 192 8.57 19.46 10.86
CA GLN A 192 9.25 18.27 11.34
C GLN A 192 8.27 17.18 11.77
N LEU A 193 8.74 15.93 11.70
CA LEU A 193 8.05 14.75 12.18
C LEU A 193 8.99 13.84 12.98
N HIS A 194 8.48 13.29 14.07
CA HIS A 194 9.19 12.27 14.84
C HIS A 194 8.97 10.91 14.18
N LEU A 195 10.05 10.23 13.82
CA LEU A 195 10.04 8.89 13.24
C LEU A 195 10.62 7.88 14.22
N ASP A 196 10.01 6.71 14.29
CA ASP A 196 10.48 5.60 15.13
C ASP A 196 11.86 5.10 14.66
N LEU A 197 12.69 4.61 15.59
CA LEU A 197 14.02 4.07 15.27
C LEU A 197 13.95 2.87 14.31
N ASN A 198 12.82 2.16 14.26
CA ASN A 198 12.63 1.02 13.37
C ASN A 198 12.30 1.39 11.93
N ILE A 199 12.14 2.69 11.62
CA ILE A 199 11.78 3.13 10.26
C ILE A 199 12.93 2.98 9.27
N ILE A 200 14.18 3.10 9.75
CA ILE A 200 15.35 2.99 8.90
C ILE A 200 15.65 1.51 8.72
N PRO A 201 15.56 0.97 7.49
CA PRO A 201 15.98 -0.39 7.22
C PRO A 201 17.47 -0.50 7.55
N ASP A 202 17.84 -1.39 8.49
CA ASP A 202 19.20 -1.55 9.04
C ASP A 202 20.28 -1.10 8.05
N GLU A 203 20.78 0.12 8.22
CA GLU A 203 22.16 0.38 7.83
C GLU A 203 22.96 -0.58 8.70
N ASP A 204 23.69 -1.47 8.03
CA ASP A 204 24.66 -2.40 8.62
C ASP A 204 25.24 -1.76 9.88
N ARG A 205 24.75 -2.20 11.05
CA ARG A 205 25.24 -1.72 12.34
C ARG A 205 26.67 -2.19 12.39
N GLY A 206 27.57 -1.36 11.88
CA GLY A 206 28.99 -1.64 11.82
C GLY A 206 29.40 -2.21 13.16
N GLU A 207 29.93 -3.42 13.12
CA GLU A 207 30.51 -4.09 14.27
C GLU A 207 31.43 -3.07 14.96
N ILE A 208 31.03 -2.62 16.15
CA ILE A 208 31.91 -1.87 17.02
C ILE A 208 32.83 -2.94 17.62
N GLU A 209 33.99 -3.15 17.01
CA GLU A 209 35.13 -3.86 17.63
C GLU A 209 35.69 -3.07 18.83
#